data_AF-A0A7S2FV47-F1
#
_entry.id   AF-A0A7S2FV47-F1
#
_cell.length_a   1.000
_cell.length_b   1.000
_cell.length_c   1.000
_cell.angle_alpha   90.00
_cell.angle_beta   90.00
_cell.angle_gamma   90.00
#
_symmetry.space_group_name_H-M   'P 1'
#
loop_
_entity.id
_entity.type
_entity.pdbx_description
1 polymer ?
#
loop_
_entity_poly.entity_id
_entity_poly.type
_entity_poly.pdbx_seq_one_letter_code
_entity_poly.pdbx_strand_id
1 'polypeptide(L)'
;RAPTALRGGGVLVHRCAVLEHSLCKGLCVNMCKVPTEHFFARRWGVPLTMQPNFETHECQLSFGVEPPPLDKDLSLSPGCLSHCPIGSVTPCTRGGHKL
;
A
#
# COMPACT_ATOMS: atom_id res chain seq x y z
N ARG A 1 -13.70 4.93 13.87
CA ARG A 1 -14.48 3.68 13.62
C ARG A 1 -13.69 2.89 12.57
N ALA A 2 -12.94 1.87 12.98
CA ALA A 2 -12.04 1.13 12.09
C ALA A 2 -12.85 0.38 11.01
N PRO A 3 -12.45 0.41 9.73
CA PRO A 3 -13.13 -0.33 8.70
C PRO A 3 -12.85 -1.83 8.92
N THR A 4 -13.89 -2.52 9.35
CA THR A 4 -14.22 -3.93 9.09
C THR A 4 -13.03 -4.88 9.07
N ALA A 5 -12.83 -5.58 10.20
CA ALA A 5 -12.03 -6.79 10.27
C ALA A 5 -12.46 -7.78 9.17
N LEU A 6 -11.63 -7.88 8.12
CA LEU A 6 -11.62 -8.99 7.18
C LEU A 6 -11.49 -10.28 7.98
N ARG A 7 -12.42 -11.22 7.81
CA ARG A 7 -12.45 -12.53 8.48
C ARG A 7 -11.40 -13.52 7.92
N GLY A 8 -10.19 -13.03 7.67
CA GLY A 8 -9.00 -13.82 7.35
C GLY A 8 -7.93 -13.55 8.41
N GLY A 9 -7.09 -14.54 8.71
CA GLY A 9 -5.90 -14.29 9.53
C GLY A 9 -5.06 -13.17 8.92
N GLY A 10 -4.46 -12.33 9.74
CA GLY A 10 -3.71 -11.16 9.27
C GLY A 10 -2.59 -10.78 10.22
N VAL A 11 -1.59 -10.08 9.68
CA VAL A 11 -0.45 -9.57 10.42
C VAL A 11 -0.50 -8.04 10.37
N LEU A 12 -0.55 -7.41 11.54
CA LEU A 12 -0.36 -5.97 11.65
C LEU A 12 1.12 -5.67 11.86
N VAL A 13 1.73 -4.98 10.90
CA VAL A 13 3.09 -4.48 11.02
C VAL A 13 3.02 -3.07 11.60
N HIS A 14 3.42 -2.90 12.86
CA HIS A 14 3.37 -1.59 13.54
C HIS A 14 4.41 -0.58 13.04
N ARG A 15 5.55 -1.06 12.53
CA ARG A 15 6.59 -0.23 11.92
C ARG A 15 6.99 -0.80 10.57
N CYS A 16 6.33 -0.33 9.51
CA CYS A 16 6.64 -0.78 8.17
C CYS A 16 7.94 -0.12 7.68
N ALA A 17 9.02 -0.89 7.59
CA ALA A 17 10.33 -0.38 7.15
C ALA A 17 10.28 0.34 5.78
N VAL A 18 9.40 -0.11 4.88
CA VAL A 18 9.22 0.55 3.58
C VAL A 18 8.62 1.93 3.75
N LEU A 19 7.58 2.08 4.57
CA LEU A 19 6.95 3.38 4.82
C LEU A 19 7.87 4.30 5.61
N GLU A 20 8.48 3.81 6.69
CA GLU A 20 9.35 4.61 7.57
C GLU A 20 10.60 5.11 6.87
N HIS A 21 11.23 4.30 6.02
CA HIS A 21 12.49 4.69 5.39
C HIS A 21 12.29 5.46 4.08
N SER A 22 11.29 5.07 3.27
CA SER A 22 11.09 5.70 1.97
C SER A 22 10.29 6.99 2.03
N LEU A 23 9.39 7.10 3.02
CA LEU A 23 8.42 8.18 3.16
C LEU A 23 7.70 8.51 1.85
N CYS A 24 7.57 7.54 0.95
CA CYS A 24 6.99 7.75 -0.36
C CYS A 24 5.98 6.68 -0.73
N LYS A 25 4.74 7.13 -0.94
CA LYS A 25 3.62 6.27 -1.33
C LYS A 25 3.89 5.46 -2.60
N GLY A 26 4.48 6.09 -3.62
CA GLY A 26 4.82 5.41 -4.87
C GLY A 26 5.76 4.21 -4.66
N LEU A 27 6.73 4.33 -3.75
CA LEU A 27 7.65 3.23 -3.45
C LEU A 27 6.94 2.11 -2.67
N CYS A 28 6.13 2.47 -1.68
CA CYS A 28 5.31 1.49 -0.94
C CYS A 28 4.43 0.67 -1.89
N VAL A 29 3.71 1.34 -2.79
CA VAL A 29 2.79 0.67 -3.72
C VAL A 29 3.55 -0.22 -4.71
N ASN A 30 4.55 0.33 -5.40
CA ASN A 30 5.16 -0.33 -6.55
C ASN A 30 6.26 -1.32 -6.18
N MET A 31 6.92 -1.17 -5.02
CA MET A 31 7.99 -2.08 -4.60
C MET A 31 7.56 -3.09 -3.54
N CYS A 32 6.59 -2.74 -2.69
CA CYS A 32 6.18 -3.61 -1.59
C CYS A 32 4.79 -4.20 -1.82
N LYS A 33 3.74 -3.38 -1.89
CA LYS A 33 2.34 -3.84 -1.94
C LYS A 33 2.05 -4.71 -3.17
N VAL A 34 2.11 -4.13 -4.37
CA VAL A 34 1.71 -4.84 -5.61
C VAL A 34 2.57 -6.09 -5.85
N PRO A 35 3.91 -6.04 -5.72
CA PRO A 35 4.73 -7.25 -5.91
C PRO A 35 4.44 -8.35 -4.88
N THR A 36 4.21 -7.98 -3.61
CA THR A 36 3.94 -8.96 -2.55
C THR A 36 2.57 -9.60 -2.72
N GLU A 37 1.52 -8.82 -2.95
CA GLU A 37 0.17 -9.33 -3.22
C GLU A 37 0.19 -10.32 -4.40
N HIS A 38 0.91 -9.97 -5.48
CA HIS A 38 1.07 -10.83 -6.64
C HIS A 38 1.91 -12.09 -6.38
N PHE A 39 2.95 -11.98 -5.56
CA PHE A 39 3.79 -13.12 -5.18
C PHE A 39 2.98 -14.16 -4.41
N PHE A 40 2.21 -13.73 -3.40
CA PHE A 40 1.39 -14.65 -2.60
C PHE A 40 0.30 -15.31 -3.43
N ALA A 41 -0.39 -14.53 -4.27
CA ALA A 41 -1.41 -15.06 -5.17
C ALA A 41 -0.82 -16.10 -6.16
N ARG A 42 0.29 -15.78 -6.83
CA ARG A 42 0.84 -16.66 -7.88
C ARG A 42 1.69 -17.81 -7.38
N ARG A 43 2.51 -17.59 -6.35
CA ARG A 43 3.49 -18.59 -5.91
C ARG A 43 2.92 -19.51 -4.83
N TRP A 44 2.04 -19.00 -3.97
CA TRP A 44 1.46 -19.74 -2.85
C TRP A 44 -0.02 -20.04 -3.04
N GLY A 45 -0.69 -19.43 -4.03
CA GLY A 45 -2.10 -19.66 -4.29
C GLY A 45 -3.03 -19.07 -3.23
N VAL A 46 -2.52 -18.15 -2.41
CA VAL A 46 -3.27 -17.51 -1.32
C VAL A 46 -3.40 -16.02 -1.64
N PRO A 47 -4.62 -15.48 -1.82
CA PRO A 47 -4.78 -14.06 -2.03
C PRO A 47 -4.38 -13.30 -0.77
N LEU A 48 -3.68 -12.18 -0.96
CA LEU A 48 -3.22 -11.31 0.11
C LEU A 48 -3.64 -9.88 -0.21
N THR A 49 -4.23 -9.19 0.76
CA THR A 49 -4.50 -7.75 0.69
C THR A 49 -3.63 -7.02 1.68
N MET A 50 -2.89 -6.01 1.23
CA MET A 50 -2.07 -5.14 2.09
C MET A 50 -2.68 -3.74 2.19
N GLN A 51 -2.92 -3.26 3.40
CA GLN A 51 -3.48 -1.93 3.65
C GLN A 51 -2.47 -1.09 4.44
N PRO A 52 -1.65 -0.24 3.76
CA PRO A 52 -0.77 0.69 4.43
C PRO A 52 -1.54 1.83 5.09
N ASN A 53 -1.11 2.25 6.27
CA ASN A 53 -1.48 3.50 6.91
C ASN A 53 -0.30 4.47 6.82
N PHE A 54 -0.47 5.50 6.00
CA PHE A 54 0.58 6.49 5.74
C PHE A 54 0.76 7.52 6.87
N GLU A 55 -0.18 7.63 7.80
CA GLU A 55 -0.08 8.54 8.95
C GLU A 55 0.65 7.87 10.13
N THR A 56 0.38 6.58 10.36
CA THR A 56 0.99 5.82 11.47
C THR A 56 2.17 4.95 11.05
N HIS A 57 2.45 4.84 9.76
CA HIS A 57 3.44 3.92 9.16
C HIS A 57 3.18 2.44 9.45
N GLU A 58 1.94 2.09 9.78
CA GLU A 58 1.51 0.72 9.96
C GLU A 58 1.12 0.08 8.63
N CYS A 59 1.16 -1.25 8.53
CA CYS A 59 0.65 -1.96 7.36
C CYS A 59 -0.08 -3.23 7.79
N GLN A 60 -1.36 -3.31 7.44
CA GLN A 60 -2.18 -4.50 7.71
C GLN A 60 -2.11 -5.47 6.53
N LEU A 61 -1.62 -6.67 6.78
CA LEU A 61 -1.63 -7.77 5.82
C LEU A 61 -2.81 -8.68 6.16
N SER A 62 -3.68 -8.97 5.18
CA SER A 62 -4.85 -9.83 5.34
C SER A 62 -4.79 -10.99 4.36
N PHE A 63 -4.60 -12.21 4.86
CA PHE A 63 -4.51 -13.42 4.04
C PHE A 63 -5.89 -13.97 3.71
N GLY A 64 -6.03 -14.60 2.54
CA GLY A 64 -7.30 -15.13 2.06
C GLY A 64 -8.26 -14.07 1.54
N VAL A 65 -7.77 -12.84 1.32
CA VAL A 65 -8.60 -11.72 0.84
C VAL A 65 -8.02 -11.15 -0.44
N GLU A 66 -8.86 -11.08 -1.47
CA GLU A 66 -8.50 -10.58 -2.78
C GLU A 66 -8.18 -9.07 -2.70
N PRO A 67 -6.98 -8.65 -3.14
CA PRO A 67 -6.64 -7.24 -3.17
C PRO A 67 -7.59 -6.47 -4.11
N PRO A 68 -8.11 -5.31 -3.68
CA PRO A 68 -8.90 -4.47 -4.56
C PRO A 68 -8.02 -3.92 -5.70
N PRO A 69 -8.61 -3.56 -6.86
CA PRO A 69 -7.88 -2.86 -7.89
C PRO A 69 -7.38 -1.50 -7.38
N LEU A 70 -6.23 -1.06 -7.87
CA LEU A 70 -5.45 0.05 -7.31
C LEU A 70 -6.23 1.38 -7.28
N ASP A 71 -7.12 1.60 -8.25
CA ASP A 71 -7.99 2.78 -8.35
C ASP A 71 -9.12 2.79 -7.30
N LYS A 72 -9.47 1.62 -6.74
CA LYS A 72 -10.52 1.46 -5.72
C LYS A 72 -9.96 1.21 -4.33
N ASP A 73 -8.65 1.18 -4.18
CA ASP A 73 -8.02 0.94 -2.89
C ASP A 73 -8.07 2.20 -2.02
N LEU A 74 -8.95 2.17 -1.01
CA LEU A 74 -9.14 3.27 -0.06
C LEU A 74 -7.92 3.52 0.83
N SER A 75 -7.04 2.52 1.01
CA SER A 75 -5.77 2.73 1.72
C SER A 75 -4.85 3.65 0.92
N LEU A 76 -5.08 3.79 -0.40
CA LEU A 76 -4.28 4.59 -1.31
C LEU A 76 -4.92 5.97 -1.56
N SER A 77 -4.96 6.84 -0.56
CA SER A 77 -5.45 8.23 -0.70
C SER A 77 -4.72 9.05 -1.80
N PRO A 78 -5.42 9.77 -2.69
CA PRO A 78 -4.78 10.48 -3.80
C PRO A 78 -3.81 11.56 -3.32
N GLY A 79 -2.61 11.61 -3.90
CA GLY A 79 -1.56 12.58 -3.56
C GLY A 79 -0.23 11.95 -3.17
N CYS A 80 0.76 12.80 -2.89
CA CYS A 80 2.07 12.42 -2.37
C CYS A 80 2.16 12.66 -0.87
N LEU A 81 3.03 11.91 -0.19
CA LEU A 81 3.33 12.15 1.22
C LEU A 81 4.19 13.41 1.36
N SER A 82 3.95 14.17 2.43
CA SER A 82 4.62 15.45 2.71
C SER A 82 6.15 15.35 2.71
N HIS A 83 6.68 14.17 3.03
CA HIS A 83 8.11 13.92 3.15
C HIS A 83 8.65 12.98 2.05
N CYS A 84 7.94 12.80 0.92
CA CYS A 84 8.48 11.98 -0.17
C CYS A 84 9.68 12.71 -0.82
N PRO A 85 10.89 12.11 -0.82
CA PRO A 85 12.08 12.75 -1.37
C PRO A 85 11.95 13.05 -2.87
N ILE A 86 11.20 12.22 -3.60
CA ILE A 86 10.96 12.34 -5.04
C ILE A 86 9.99 13.50 -5.36
N GLY A 87 9.10 13.86 -4.43
CA GLY A 87 8.13 14.95 -4.61
C GLY A 87 8.75 16.35 -4.63
N SER A 88 10.04 16.48 -4.29
CA SER A 88 10.78 17.74 -4.35
C SER A 88 11.23 18.14 -5.76
N VAL A 89 11.28 17.18 -6.70
CA VAL A 89 11.77 17.40 -8.08
C VAL A 89 10.63 17.77 -9.03
N THR A 90 9.39 17.45 -8.68
CA THR A 90 8.19 17.90 -9.41
C THR A 90 6.99 17.85 -8.45
N PRO A 91 6.15 18.91 -8.35
CA PRO A 91 4.93 18.82 -7.58
C PRO A 91 4.09 17.68 -8.13
N CYS A 92 3.58 16.82 -7.25
CA CYS A 92 2.66 15.75 -7.64
C CYS A 92 1.33 16.38 -8.08
N THR A 93 1.31 16.94 -9.28
CA THR A 93 0.10 17.47 -9.91
C THR A 93 -0.83 16.29 -10.17
N ARG A 94 -2.09 16.47 -9.77
CA ARG A 94 -3.17 15.55 -10.14
C ARG A 94 -3.18 15.41 -11.66
N GLY A 95 -2.81 14.23 -12.15
CA GLY A 95 -3.04 13.79 -13.51
C GLY A 95 -1.84 13.90 -14.45
N GLY A 96 -1.55 12.78 -15.12
CA GLY A 96 -0.88 12.80 -16.42
C GLY A 96 0.51 12.19 -16.53
N HIS A 97 0.65 10.88 -16.28
CA HIS A 97 1.34 10.06 -17.28
C HIS A 97 0.30 9.09 -17.81
N LYS A 98 -0.34 9.50 -18.92
CA LYS A 98 -0.94 8.53 -19.83
C LYS A 98 0.22 7.60 -20.23
N LEU A 99 0.03 6.30 -20.03
CA LEU A 99 0.84 5.30 -20.73
C LEU A 99 0.63 5.47 -22.23
#